data_AF-A0A7H8L494-F1
#
_entry.id   AF-A0A7H8L494-F1
#
_cell.length_a   1.000
_cell.length_b   1.000
_cell.length_c   1.000
_cell.angle_alpha   90.00
_cell.angle_beta   90.00
_cell.angle_gamma   90.00
#
_symmetry.space_group_name_H-M   'P 1'
#
loop_
_entity.id
_entity.type
_entity.pdbx_description
1 polymer ?
#
loop_
_entity_poly.entity_id
_entity_poly.type
_entity_poly.pdbx_seq_one_letter_code
_entity_poly.pdbx_strand_id
1 'polypeptide(L)'
;MRLRHTAALLLLPLLAAAGCGSGAAPGADAAPPAASSPASAAAAPSSGAPDRPSDATSMICNPYFRQELAGALGTDITQPLAPTWEKRVYSCEYHYAGASMTLSVKELPDAATALAQYDGLRGSAGAVTDLNGLGEAAYKRADGTTVVRKDSFVLTVDVAKLPETFGTPPRSRADVAVMTATTVMICWQEHSS
;
A
#
# COMPACT_ATOMS: atom_id res chain seq x y z
N MET A 1 -32.71 1.76 -29.41
CA MET A 1 -32.49 3.14 -29.87
C MET A 1 -31.01 3.33 -30.18
N ARG A 2 -30.66 3.59 -31.44
CA ARG A 2 -29.31 4.00 -31.85
C ARG A 2 -29.27 5.52 -31.79
N LEU A 3 -28.27 6.11 -31.14
CA LEU A 3 -27.92 7.51 -31.40
C LEU A 3 -26.40 7.63 -31.52
N ARG A 4 -26.00 7.80 -32.78
CA ARG A 4 -24.67 8.13 -33.26
C ARG A 4 -24.37 9.56 -32.86
N HIS A 5 -23.24 9.84 -32.22
CA HIS A 5 -22.71 11.19 -32.13
C HIS A 5 -21.39 11.28 -32.90
N THR A 6 -21.42 12.25 -33.80
CA THR A 6 -20.51 12.61 -34.86
C THR A 6 -19.19 13.18 -34.34
N ALA A 7 -18.13 12.87 -35.09
CA ALA A 7 -16.80 13.44 -34.97
C ALA A 7 -16.78 14.97 -35.14
N ALA A 8 -15.87 15.64 -34.43
CA ALA A 8 -15.34 16.94 -34.80
C ALA A 8 -13.84 16.95 -34.51
N LEU A 9 -13.04 16.88 -35.58
CA LEU A 9 -11.64 17.29 -35.61
C LEU A 9 -11.57 18.80 -35.36
N LEU A 10 -10.65 19.25 -34.51
CA LEU A 10 -10.12 20.61 -34.53
C LEU A 10 -8.60 20.57 -34.37
N LEU A 11 -7.92 21.15 -35.34
CA LEU A 11 -6.47 21.25 -35.54
C LEU A 11 -5.91 22.57 -34.96
N LEU A 12 -4.68 22.49 -34.44
CA LEU A 12 -3.60 23.51 -34.33
C LEU A 12 -3.80 24.76 -33.43
N PRO A 13 -2.72 25.47 -32.98
CA PRO A 13 -1.32 25.45 -33.44
C PRO A 13 -0.20 25.40 -32.36
N LEU A 14 1.03 25.16 -32.83
CA LEU A 14 2.32 25.42 -32.16
C LEU A 14 2.50 26.91 -31.85
N LEU A 15 3.05 27.23 -30.67
CA LEU A 15 3.83 28.45 -30.44
C LEU A 15 5.19 28.09 -29.84
N ALA A 16 6.25 28.44 -30.58
CA ALA A 16 7.62 28.52 -30.07
C ALA A 16 7.87 29.94 -29.54
N ALA A 17 8.50 30.06 -28.37
CA ALA A 17 9.14 31.29 -27.94
C ALA A 17 10.47 30.96 -27.25
N ALA A 18 11.55 31.34 -27.91
CA ALA A 18 12.90 31.34 -27.38
C ALA A 18 13.05 32.47 -26.35
N GLY A 19 13.71 32.18 -25.22
CA GLY A 19 14.12 33.16 -24.23
C GLY A 19 15.58 32.95 -23.87
N CYS A 20 16.47 33.62 -24.61
CA CYS A 20 17.88 33.77 -24.29
C CYS A 20 18.05 35.05 -23.47
N GLY A 21 18.67 34.98 -22.30
CA GLY A 21 18.93 36.13 -21.44
C GLY A 21 20.26 35.98 -20.73
N SER A 22 21.34 36.36 -21.42
CA SER A 22 22.68 36.55 -20.84
C SER A 22 22.75 37.93 -20.18
N GLY A 23 23.00 37.97 -18.88
CA GLY A 23 23.38 39.19 -18.17
C GLY A 23 24.73 38.97 -17.49
N ALA A 24 25.77 39.58 -18.06
CA ALA A 24 27.10 39.67 -17.45
C ALA A 24 27.47 41.15 -17.34
N ALA A 25 27.85 41.60 -16.15
CA ALA A 25 28.76 42.73 -15.94
C ALA A 25 29.42 42.61 -14.55
N PRO A 26 30.66 43.11 -14.40
CA PRO A 26 31.60 42.66 -13.37
C PRO A 26 31.65 43.61 -12.16
N GLY A 27 31.93 43.04 -11.01
CA GLY A 27 32.35 43.77 -9.81
C GLY A 27 33.51 43.03 -9.17
N ALA A 28 34.72 43.49 -9.45
CA ALA A 28 35.91 43.11 -8.68
C ALA A 28 35.94 44.00 -7.44
N ASP A 29 36.02 43.41 -6.25
CA ASP A 29 36.86 43.93 -5.17
C ASP A 29 37.01 42.91 -4.02
N ALA A 30 38.28 42.72 -3.65
CA ALA A 30 38.83 42.31 -2.36
C ALA A 30 38.36 41.00 -1.69
N ALA A 31 39.26 40.00 -1.73
CA ALA A 31 39.26 38.83 -0.85
C ALA A 31 39.86 39.16 0.54
N PRO A 32 39.20 38.77 1.65
CA PRO A 32 39.83 38.55 2.96
C PRO A 32 40.05 37.05 3.23
N PRO A 33 40.88 36.69 4.24
CA PRO A 33 41.49 35.37 4.35
C PRO A 33 40.52 34.27 4.77
N ALA A 34 40.83 33.05 4.32
CA ALA A 34 40.17 31.81 4.70
C ALA A 34 40.31 31.56 6.22
N ALA A 35 39.21 31.67 6.94
CA ALA A 35 39.05 31.11 8.27
C ALA A 35 38.37 29.74 8.14
N SER A 36 39.15 28.68 8.36
CA SER A 36 38.66 27.31 8.48
C SER A 36 37.85 27.18 9.78
N SER A 37 36.54 27.38 9.71
CA SER A 37 35.61 26.95 10.76
C SER A 37 35.11 25.54 10.46
N PRO A 38 34.97 24.68 11.49
CA PRO A 38 34.65 23.28 11.30
C PRO A 38 33.32 23.15 10.58
N ALA A 39 33.29 22.35 9.52
CA ALA A 39 32.05 21.91 8.90
C ALA A 39 31.22 21.23 10.00
N SER A 40 30.15 21.90 10.45
CA SER A 40 29.04 21.20 11.07
C SER A 40 28.57 20.18 10.05
N ALA A 41 28.96 18.93 10.24
CA ALA A 41 28.38 17.81 9.54
C ALA A 41 26.88 17.89 9.81
N ALA A 42 26.13 18.42 8.85
CA ALA A 42 24.70 18.25 8.81
C ALA A 42 24.49 16.74 8.85
N ALA A 43 24.02 16.22 9.98
CA ALA A 43 23.65 14.83 10.10
C ALA A 43 22.69 14.55 8.95
N ALA A 44 23.10 13.66 8.03
CA ALA A 44 22.20 13.14 7.03
C ALA A 44 20.94 12.66 7.76
N PRO A 45 19.72 12.96 7.27
CA PRO A 45 18.52 12.47 7.90
C PRO A 45 18.66 10.95 8.00
N SER A 46 18.58 10.43 9.23
CA SER A 46 18.62 8.99 9.48
C SER A 46 17.58 8.35 8.58
N SER A 47 18.03 7.56 7.62
CA SER A 47 17.22 6.79 6.67
C SER A 47 16.51 5.61 7.35
N GLY A 48 16.11 5.81 8.61
CA GLY A 48 15.37 4.86 9.42
C GLY A 48 13.97 4.63 8.86
N ALA A 49 13.38 3.50 9.24
CA ALA A 49 11.95 3.30 9.09
C ALA A 49 11.21 4.39 9.89
N PRO A 50 10.08 4.91 9.40
CA PRO A 50 9.26 5.78 10.22
C PRO A 50 8.88 5.04 11.51
N ASP A 51 8.86 5.77 12.62
CA ASP A 51 8.60 5.21 13.96
C ASP A 51 7.19 4.65 14.13
N ARG A 52 6.31 4.92 13.17
CA ARG A 52 4.92 4.46 13.11
C ARG A 52 4.51 4.14 11.66
N PRO A 53 3.49 3.28 11.47
CA PRO A 53 2.84 3.11 10.17
C PRO A 53 2.18 4.40 9.67
N SER A 54 1.97 4.49 8.36
CA SER A 54 1.09 5.49 7.75
C SER A 54 -0.36 5.31 8.21
N ASP A 55 -1.18 6.35 8.00
CA ASP A 55 -2.59 6.32 8.38
C ASP A 55 -3.36 5.28 7.55
N ALA A 56 -3.01 5.14 6.26
CA ALA A 56 -3.53 4.09 5.39
C ALA A 56 -3.20 2.69 5.93
N THR A 57 -1.95 2.44 6.33
CA THR A 57 -1.56 1.15 6.91
C THR A 57 -2.24 0.90 8.26
N SER A 58 -2.38 1.93 9.10
CA SER A 58 -3.03 1.82 10.41
C SER A 58 -4.52 1.45 10.31
N MET A 59 -5.16 1.75 9.18
CA MET A 59 -6.57 1.47 8.94
C MET A 59 -6.91 -0.02 9.10
N ILE A 60 -6.02 -0.94 8.70
CA ILE A 60 -6.29 -2.38 8.73
C ILE A 60 -6.50 -2.94 10.13
N CYS A 61 -6.18 -2.19 11.20
CA CYS A 61 -6.38 -2.60 12.59
C CYS A 61 -7.24 -1.61 13.38
N ASN A 62 -7.82 -0.59 12.72
CA ASN A 62 -8.59 0.43 13.40
C ASN A 62 -10.02 -0.08 13.73
N PRO A 63 -10.75 0.58 14.66
CA PRO A 63 -12.10 0.15 15.04
C PRO A 63 -13.12 0.17 13.89
N TYR A 64 -12.97 1.11 12.94
CA TYR A 64 -13.88 1.27 11.81
C TYR A 64 -13.77 0.07 10.84
N PHE A 65 -12.57 -0.23 10.37
CA PHE A 65 -12.31 -1.37 9.50
C PHE A 65 -12.69 -2.69 10.16
N ARG A 66 -12.47 -2.85 11.47
CA ARG A 66 -12.96 -4.02 12.21
C ARG A 66 -14.48 -4.18 12.09
N GLN A 67 -15.25 -3.08 12.18
CA GLN A 67 -16.71 -3.12 12.05
C GLN A 67 -17.13 -3.48 10.62
N GLU A 68 -16.51 -2.87 9.61
CA GLU A 68 -16.76 -3.20 8.19
C GLU A 68 -16.47 -4.68 7.91
N LEU A 69 -15.34 -5.17 8.43
CA LEU A 69 -14.94 -6.57 8.26
C LEU A 69 -15.89 -7.53 9.00
N ALA A 70 -16.33 -7.18 10.22
CA ALA A 70 -17.31 -7.97 10.95
C ALA A 70 -18.65 -8.04 10.21
N GLY A 71 -19.10 -6.92 9.61
CA GLY A 71 -20.28 -6.87 8.75
C GLY A 71 -20.13 -7.74 7.50
N ALA A 72 -18.97 -7.68 6.84
CA ALA A 72 -18.68 -8.47 5.64
C ALA A 72 -18.60 -9.98 5.94
N LEU A 73 -18.03 -10.36 7.09
CA LEU A 73 -17.86 -11.76 7.49
C LEU A 73 -19.07 -12.34 8.22
N GLY A 74 -19.97 -11.50 8.75
CA GLY A 74 -21.08 -11.92 9.60
C GLY A 74 -20.62 -12.52 10.94
N THR A 75 -19.43 -12.14 11.43
CA THR A 75 -18.90 -12.57 12.72
C THR A 75 -17.90 -11.54 13.25
N ASP A 76 -17.87 -11.37 14.57
CA ASP A 76 -16.96 -10.46 15.26
C ASP A 76 -15.79 -11.21 15.91
N ILE A 77 -14.72 -10.48 16.23
CA ILE A 77 -13.57 -11.00 16.96
C ILE A 77 -13.89 -11.22 18.44
N THR A 78 -13.21 -12.16 19.07
CA THR A 78 -13.37 -12.52 20.48
C THR A 78 -12.32 -11.87 21.40
N GLN A 79 -11.30 -11.22 20.82
CA GLN A 79 -10.24 -10.55 21.56
C GLN A 79 -9.94 -9.17 20.95
N PRO A 80 -9.53 -8.17 21.76
CA PRO A 80 -9.04 -6.90 21.24
C PRO A 80 -7.82 -7.10 20.34
N LEU A 81 -7.70 -6.28 19.29
CA LEU A 81 -6.51 -6.28 18.44
C LEU A 81 -5.32 -5.71 19.21
N ALA A 82 -4.17 -6.39 19.11
CA ALA A 82 -2.88 -5.92 19.61
C ALA A 82 -1.93 -5.76 18.42
N PRO A 83 -1.96 -4.60 17.73
CA PRO A 83 -1.17 -4.42 16.52
C PRO A 83 0.32 -4.31 16.81
N THR A 84 1.15 -4.78 15.87
CA THR A 84 2.61 -4.66 15.93
C THR A 84 3.13 -3.80 14.78
N TRP A 85 4.25 -3.10 15.01
CA TRP A 85 4.97 -2.35 13.97
C TRP A 85 6.45 -2.66 14.05
N GLU A 86 6.94 -3.49 13.13
CA GLU A 86 8.34 -3.89 13.11
C GLU A 86 8.85 -3.97 11.68
N LYS A 87 10.04 -3.41 11.44
CA LYS A 87 10.70 -3.45 10.13
C LYS A 87 9.75 -3.00 8.98
N ARG A 88 8.95 -1.96 9.20
CA ARG A 88 7.91 -1.47 8.28
C ARG A 88 6.77 -2.46 7.95
N VAL A 89 6.53 -3.44 8.81
CA VAL A 89 5.36 -4.33 8.73
C VAL A 89 4.42 -3.96 9.86
N TYR A 90 3.23 -3.51 9.52
CA TYR A 90 2.14 -3.36 10.46
C TYR A 90 1.26 -4.59 10.40
N SER A 91 0.92 -5.17 11.55
CA SER A 91 0.18 -6.42 11.61
C SER A 91 -0.83 -6.45 12.74
N CYS A 92 -1.98 -7.08 12.52
CA CYS A 92 -2.92 -7.46 13.58
C CYS A 92 -3.46 -8.88 13.35
N GLU A 93 -3.63 -9.61 14.45
CA GLU A 93 -4.29 -10.91 14.46
C GLU A 93 -5.75 -10.74 14.90
N TYR A 94 -6.66 -11.14 14.03
CA TYR A 94 -8.09 -11.21 14.26
C TYR A 94 -8.42 -12.56 14.87
N HIS A 95 -8.64 -12.59 16.18
CA HIS A 95 -9.03 -13.80 16.90
C HIS A 95 -10.54 -13.98 16.86
N TYR A 96 -10.99 -15.13 16.40
CA TYR A 96 -12.39 -15.56 16.41
C TYR A 96 -12.53 -16.75 17.37
N ALA A 97 -13.75 -17.29 17.52
CA ALA A 97 -13.98 -18.48 18.32
C ALA A 97 -13.23 -19.70 17.72
N GLY A 98 -12.08 -20.06 18.31
CA GLY A 98 -11.27 -21.22 17.91
C GLY A 98 -10.48 -21.07 16.61
N ALA A 99 -10.37 -19.86 16.06
CA ALA A 99 -9.72 -19.59 14.77
C ALA A 99 -9.03 -18.22 14.78
N SER A 100 -8.09 -17.98 13.87
CA SER A 100 -7.55 -16.64 13.65
C SER A 100 -7.20 -16.36 12.20
N MET A 101 -7.18 -15.07 11.87
CA MET A 101 -6.74 -14.51 10.59
C MET A 101 -5.75 -13.38 10.89
N THR A 102 -4.65 -13.30 10.14
CA THR A 102 -3.67 -12.22 10.30
C THR A 102 -3.69 -11.31 9.09
N LEU A 103 -3.86 -10.00 9.32
CA LEU A 103 -3.69 -8.97 8.32
C LEU A 103 -2.35 -8.30 8.56
N SER A 104 -1.56 -8.15 7.50
CA SER A 104 -0.32 -7.38 7.57
C SER A 104 -0.12 -6.54 6.32
N VAL A 105 0.45 -5.36 6.50
CA VAL A 105 0.86 -4.48 5.42
C VAL A 105 2.33 -4.16 5.59
N LYS A 106 3.11 -4.45 4.56
CA LYS A 106 4.47 -3.99 4.41
C LYS A 106 4.45 -2.64 3.72
N GLU A 107 5.05 -1.63 4.33
CA GLU A 107 5.35 -0.35 3.68
C GLU A 107 6.74 -0.37 3.04
N LEU A 108 6.80 0.03 1.77
CA LEU A 108 8.01 0.12 0.98
C LEU A 108 8.29 1.59 0.61
N PRO A 109 9.54 1.95 0.26
CA PRO A 109 9.89 3.32 -0.11
C PRO A 109 9.17 3.84 -1.36
N ASP A 110 8.84 2.95 -2.30
CA ASP A 110 8.23 3.29 -3.58
C ASP A 110 7.52 2.07 -4.21
N ALA A 111 6.78 2.32 -5.30
CA ALA A 111 6.03 1.30 -6.03
C ALA A 111 6.94 0.23 -6.69
N ALA A 112 8.15 0.61 -7.12
CA ALA A 112 9.09 -0.34 -7.72
C ALA A 112 9.60 -1.36 -6.69
N THR A 113 9.90 -0.90 -5.48
CA THR A 113 10.28 -1.75 -4.35
C THR A 113 9.11 -2.62 -3.88
N ALA A 114 7.88 -2.08 -3.89
CA ALA A 114 6.67 -2.86 -3.61
C ALA A 114 6.44 -3.97 -4.65
N LEU A 115 6.66 -3.70 -5.93
CA LEU A 115 6.63 -4.70 -6.99
C LEU A 115 7.67 -5.79 -6.76
N ALA A 116 8.93 -5.42 -6.50
CA ALA A 116 9.98 -6.39 -6.23
C ALA A 116 9.68 -7.27 -5.00
N GLN A 117 9.13 -6.68 -3.92
CA GLN A 117 8.68 -7.41 -2.75
C GLN A 117 7.54 -8.39 -3.07
N TYR A 118 6.53 -7.93 -3.82
CA TYR A 118 5.40 -8.75 -4.24
C TYR A 118 5.84 -9.93 -5.12
N ASP A 119 6.71 -9.68 -6.10
CA ASP A 119 7.26 -10.71 -6.99
C ASP A 119 8.14 -11.70 -6.25
N GLY A 120 8.94 -11.24 -5.28
CA GLY A 120 9.72 -12.10 -4.39
C GLY A 120 8.83 -13.05 -3.58
N LEU A 121 7.76 -12.51 -2.97
CA LEU A 121 6.77 -13.33 -2.25
C LEU A 121 6.09 -14.32 -3.19
N ARG A 122 5.72 -13.90 -4.40
CA ARG A 122 5.10 -14.75 -5.42
C ARG A 122 6.03 -15.90 -5.84
N GLY A 123 7.29 -15.59 -6.12
CA GLY A 123 8.30 -16.58 -6.54
C GLY A 123 8.56 -17.66 -5.49
N SER A 124 8.42 -17.32 -4.21
CA SER A 124 8.54 -18.28 -3.10
C SER A 124 7.26 -19.05 -2.74
N ALA A 125 6.10 -18.67 -3.30
CA ALA A 125 4.80 -19.18 -2.85
C ALA A 125 4.38 -20.52 -3.48
N GLY A 126 5.17 -21.06 -4.42
CA GLY A 126 4.76 -22.22 -5.21
C GLY A 126 3.65 -21.87 -6.20
N ALA A 127 2.69 -22.78 -6.39
CA ALA A 127 1.55 -22.53 -7.27
C ALA A 127 0.62 -21.46 -6.69
N VAL A 128 0.27 -20.47 -7.51
CA VAL A 128 -0.62 -19.36 -7.15
C VAL A 128 -1.71 -19.18 -8.20
N THR A 129 -2.81 -18.56 -7.81
CA THR A 129 -3.89 -18.13 -8.70
C THR A 129 -3.96 -16.62 -8.73
N ASP A 130 -3.94 -16.03 -9.93
CA ASP A 130 -4.06 -14.58 -10.09
C ASP A 130 -5.47 -14.08 -9.80
N LEU A 131 -5.54 -12.92 -9.14
CA LEU A 131 -6.78 -12.24 -8.79
C LEU A 131 -6.81 -10.91 -9.54
N ASN A 132 -7.59 -10.86 -10.62
CA ASN A 132 -7.75 -9.64 -11.42
C ASN A 132 -8.71 -8.66 -10.75
N GLY A 133 -8.42 -7.36 -10.86
CA GLY A 133 -9.28 -6.29 -10.34
C GLY A 133 -9.14 -6.02 -8.83
N LEU A 134 -8.15 -6.61 -8.16
CA LEU A 134 -7.85 -6.36 -6.75
C LEU A 134 -6.47 -5.71 -6.62
N GLY A 135 -6.46 -4.45 -6.17
CA GLY A 135 -5.23 -3.63 -6.17
C GLY A 135 -4.66 -3.45 -7.58
N GLU A 136 -3.35 -3.26 -7.68
CA GLU A 136 -2.66 -3.25 -8.96
C GLU A 136 -2.19 -4.65 -9.41
N ALA A 137 -1.97 -5.54 -8.44
CA ALA A 137 -1.71 -6.95 -8.66
C ALA A 137 -2.08 -7.74 -7.40
N ALA A 138 -2.69 -8.91 -7.57
CA ALA A 138 -3.03 -9.78 -6.47
C ALA A 138 -2.95 -11.25 -6.86
N TYR A 139 -2.60 -12.10 -5.89
CA TYR A 139 -2.67 -13.54 -6.05
C TYR A 139 -3.13 -14.22 -4.77
N LYS A 140 -3.66 -15.42 -4.95
CA LYS A 140 -4.00 -16.37 -3.89
C LYS A 140 -3.02 -17.54 -3.89
N ARG A 141 -2.54 -17.92 -2.72
CA ARG A 141 -1.72 -19.12 -2.48
C ARG A 141 -2.58 -20.36 -2.27
N ALA A 142 -1.97 -21.54 -2.38
CA ALA A 142 -2.64 -22.82 -2.13
C ALA A 142 -3.24 -22.94 -0.71
N ASP A 143 -2.63 -22.30 0.30
CA ASP A 143 -3.13 -22.27 1.68
C ASP A 143 -4.35 -21.34 1.88
N GLY A 144 -4.72 -20.55 0.86
CA GLY A 144 -5.81 -19.58 0.88
C GLY A 144 -5.35 -18.14 1.15
N THR A 145 -4.09 -17.91 1.51
CA THR A 145 -3.52 -16.57 1.73
C THR A 145 -3.66 -15.72 0.48
N THR A 146 -4.13 -14.48 0.66
CA THR A 146 -4.20 -13.49 -0.41
C THR A 146 -3.13 -12.44 -0.23
N VAL A 147 -2.38 -12.14 -1.29
CA VAL A 147 -1.35 -11.09 -1.31
C VAL A 147 -1.73 -10.06 -2.38
N VAL A 148 -1.73 -8.78 -2.01
CA VAL A 148 -2.12 -7.66 -2.87
C VAL A 148 -1.03 -6.60 -2.85
N ARG A 149 -0.66 -6.09 -4.03
CA ARG A 149 0.16 -4.89 -4.19
C ARG A 149 -0.75 -3.70 -4.53
N LYS A 150 -0.52 -2.57 -3.88
CA LYS A 150 -1.13 -1.29 -4.21
C LYS A 150 -0.18 -0.17 -3.81
N ASP A 151 0.11 0.77 -4.72
CA ASP A 151 1.07 1.85 -4.49
C ASP A 151 2.42 1.32 -3.96
N SER A 152 2.91 1.87 -2.84
CA SER A 152 4.11 1.41 -2.15
C SER A 152 3.83 0.39 -1.04
N PHE A 153 2.70 -0.32 -1.10
CA PHE A 153 2.27 -1.29 -0.08
C PHE A 153 2.14 -2.72 -0.63
N VAL A 154 2.43 -3.69 0.24
CA VAL A 154 2.07 -5.10 0.04
C VAL A 154 1.24 -5.57 1.22
N LEU A 155 -0.05 -5.83 0.97
CA LEU A 155 -1.00 -6.43 1.90
C LEU A 155 -0.91 -7.95 1.82
N THR A 156 -0.88 -8.61 2.98
CA THR A 156 -1.05 -10.06 3.11
C THR A 156 -2.20 -10.35 4.07
N VAL A 157 -3.16 -11.14 3.59
CA VAL A 157 -4.26 -11.69 4.39
C VAL A 157 -4.01 -13.18 4.57
N ASP A 158 -3.42 -13.54 5.70
CA ASP A 158 -3.14 -14.92 6.09
C ASP A 158 -4.34 -15.50 6.82
N VAL A 159 -4.90 -16.55 6.23
CA VAL A 159 -6.07 -17.27 6.71
C VAL A 159 -5.75 -18.72 7.08
N ALA A 160 -4.48 -19.13 7.13
CA ALA A 160 -4.11 -20.54 7.33
C ALA A 160 -4.69 -21.16 8.62
N LYS A 161 -4.94 -20.32 9.64
CA LYS A 161 -5.52 -20.71 10.94
C LYS A 161 -7.05 -20.59 11.01
N LEU A 162 -7.73 -20.29 9.90
CA LEU A 162 -9.17 -20.41 9.79
C LEU A 162 -9.58 -21.85 9.39
N PRO A 163 -10.77 -22.31 9.81
CA PRO A 163 -11.37 -23.53 9.26
C PRO A 163 -11.59 -23.40 7.74
N GLU A 164 -11.76 -24.53 7.05
CA GLU A 164 -11.98 -24.56 5.59
C GLU A 164 -13.17 -23.71 5.13
N THR A 165 -14.20 -23.62 5.98
CA THR A 165 -15.33 -22.71 5.81
C THR A 165 -15.47 -21.78 7.00
N PHE A 166 -15.68 -20.49 6.76
CA PHE A 166 -15.74 -19.47 7.82
C PHE A 166 -16.75 -18.36 7.48
N GLY A 167 -17.26 -17.69 8.52
CA GLY A 167 -18.23 -16.59 8.41
C GLY A 167 -19.69 -17.01 8.33
N THR A 168 -20.57 -16.01 8.27
CA THR A 168 -22.02 -16.16 8.14
C THR A 168 -22.52 -15.24 7.01
N PRO A 169 -22.97 -15.78 5.86
CA PRO A 169 -23.05 -17.20 5.54
C PRO A 169 -21.65 -17.85 5.39
N PRO A 170 -21.53 -19.18 5.56
CA PRO A 170 -20.27 -19.87 5.41
C PRO A 170 -19.67 -19.70 4.02
N ARG A 171 -18.39 -19.35 3.95
CA ARG A 171 -17.61 -19.18 2.72
C ARG A 171 -16.32 -19.97 2.82
N SER A 172 -15.72 -20.32 1.68
CA SER A 172 -14.40 -20.94 1.72
C SER A 172 -13.39 -19.98 2.38
N ARG A 173 -12.42 -20.54 3.09
CA ARG A 173 -11.32 -19.81 3.72
C ARG A 173 -10.57 -18.90 2.76
N ALA A 174 -10.35 -19.39 1.54
CA ALA A 174 -9.77 -18.62 0.46
C ALA A 174 -10.62 -17.41 0.07
N ASP A 175 -11.94 -17.57 -0.03
CA ASP A 175 -12.81 -16.46 -0.39
C ASP A 175 -12.93 -15.45 0.76
N VAL A 176 -12.79 -15.89 2.02
CA VAL A 176 -12.64 -14.99 3.17
C VAL A 176 -11.41 -14.09 2.99
N ALA A 177 -10.26 -14.64 2.63
CA ALA A 177 -9.05 -13.83 2.39
C ALA A 177 -9.24 -12.79 1.27
N VAL A 178 -9.87 -13.19 0.16
CA VAL A 178 -10.15 -12.28 -0.97
C VAL A 178 -11.14 -11.19 -0.57
N MET A 179 -12.18 -11.53 0.19
CA MET A 179 -13.16 -10.58 0.67
C MET A 179 -12.54 -9.57 1.63
N THR A 180 -11.76 -10.04 2.62
CA THR A 180 -11.02 -9.18 3.53
C THR A 180 -10.10 -8.22 2.77
N ALA A 181 -9.34 -8.73 1.79
CA ALA A 181 -8.47 -7.89 0.96
C ALA A 181 -9.27 -6.85 0.15
N THR A 182 -10.46 -7.23 -0.34
CA THR A 182 -11.38 -6.31 -1.04
C THR A 182 -11.87 -5.21 -0.11
N THR A 183 -12.27 -5.55 1.13
CA THR A 183 -12.66 -4.57 2.15
C THR A 183 -11.52 -3.59 2.43
N VAL A 184 -10.27 -4.07 2.54
CA VAL A 184 -9.11 -3.17 2.71
C VAL A 184 -8.98 -2.21 1.52
N MET A 185 -9.12 -2.70 0.28
CA MET A 185 -9.04 -1.83 -0.91
C MET A 185 -10.13 -0.75 -0.92
N ILE A 186 -11.37 -1.11 -0.55
CA ILE A 186 -12.48 -0.17 -0.46
C ILE A 186 -12.16 0.91 0.58
N CYS A 187 -11.77 0.51 1.79
CA CYS A 187 -11.46 1.47 2.85
C CYS A 187 -10.24 2.35 2.52
N TRP A 188 -9.23 1.83 1.81
CA TRP A 188 -8.14 2.67 1.31
C TRP A 188 -8.63 3.69 0.28
N GLN A 189 -9.52 3.29 -0.63
CA GLN A 189 -10.06 4.21 -1.62
C GLN A 189 -10.89 5.34 -0.98
N GLU A 190 -11.58 5.05 0.12
CA GLU A 190 -12.40 6.05 0.83
C GLU A 190 -11.58 6.99 1.73
N HIS A 191 -10.42 6.54 2.23
CA HIS A 191 -9.69 7.23 3.31
C HIS A 191 -8.21 7.54 3.05
N SER A 192 -7.67 7.22 1.87
CA SER A 192 -6.33 7.69 1.46
C SER A 192 -6.45 8.95 0.60
N SER A 193 -6.42 10.11 1.25
CA SER A 193 -6.35 11.44 0.63
C SER A 193 -5.27 12.28 1.28
#